data_AF-A0A7Y2P2T6-F1
#
_entry.id   AF-A0A7Y2P2T6-F1
#
_cell.length_a   1.000
_cell.length_b   1.000
_cell.length_c   1.000
_cell.angle_alpha   90.00
_cell.angle_beta   90.00
_cell.angle_gamma   90.00
#
_symmetry.space_group_name_H-M   'P 1'
#
loop_
_entity.id
_entity.type
_entity.pdbx_description
1 polymer ?
#
loop_
_entity_poly.entity_id
_entity_poly.type
_entity_poly.pdbx_seq_one_letter_code
_entity_poly.pdbx_strand_id
1 'polypeptide(L)'
;MAQLNHLDYYRLPWNLTDNSISWLEPTSKCNLYCEGCYRFNEKDGHKSLEQVKEELDIFVKLRKADGVSIAGGDPLTHPDVIEIVKEVTKRRMKPILNTNGLALTKELLVELKKAGVFGFTFHVDSKQGRPEWKNKNEVELNELRLHYAKMLAEAGNISCAFNSTVYEDTMKYIPSLVKWAQEHIDLVHVMVFILYRAVNNEKVDFFLGPKKIDMSELVYNEDPPTRTDIKTQEIVELIRTENPEFDPCAYLNGSEQPDSFKWLLTGRLGTKKKLYGYMGKKGIETVQMFNHLIYGKYLAYAKPKDTRKGKLMLLMGAFDKKLRKTFFKFYKNPLNIFKRLHYQSVMIIQPVDFLEDGSQNMCDGCPDITVWNGKLVWSCRMEEQLNFGHNLKTYPKEFTN
;
A
#
# COMPACT_ATOMS: atom_id res chain seq x y z
N MET A 1 18.32 -19.27 -3.59
CA MET A 1 17.18 -19.04 -4.52
C MET A 1 17.59 -17.99 -5.53
N ALA A 2 16.94 -17.87 -6.69
CA ALA A 2 17.31 -16.84 -7.68
C ALA A 2 17.00 -15.42 -7.14
N GLN A 3 18.01 -14.56 -7.17
CA GLN A 3 17.89 -13.14 -6.83
C GLN A 3 16.88 -12.44 -7.77
N LEU A 4 16.16 -11.43 -7.28
CA LEU A 4 15.27 -10.65 -8.15
C LEU A 4 16.10 -9.83 -9.13
N ASN A 5 15.67 -9.80 -10.40
CA ASN A 5 16.20 -8.91 -11.41
C ASN A 5 15.08 -7.97 -11.88
N HIS A 6 15.28 -6.66 -11.73
CA HIS A 6 14.27 -5.67 -12.06
C HIS A 6 13.84 -5.71 -13.53
N LEU A 7 14.73 -6.14 -14.44
CA LEU A 7 14.46 -6.28 -15.88
C LEU A 7 13.46 -7.42 -16.20
N ASP A 8 13.21 -8.33 -15.26
CA ASP A 8 12.22 -9.39 -15.42
C ASP A 8 10.78 -8.92 -15.18
N TYR A 9 10.61 -7.73 -14.62
CA TYR A 9 9.32 -7.18 -14.21
C TYR A 9 8.93 -5.94 -15.02
N TYR A 10 7.64 -5.61 -15.00
CA TYR A 10 7.14 -4.39 -15.64
C TYR A 10 7.44 -3.19 -14.74
N ARG A 11 8.24 -2.22 -15.22
CA ARG A 11 8.43 -0.95 -14.51
C ARG A 11 7.15 -0.13 -14.63
N LEU A 12 6.48 0.10 -13.51
CA LEU A 12 5.26 0.89 -13.45
C LEU A 12 5.55 2.29 -13.96
N PRO A 13 4.86 2.81 -14.99
CA PRO A 13 5.19 4.08 -15.66
C PRO A 13 4.71 5.31 -14.86
N TRP A 14 4.55 5.15 -13.55
CA TRP A 14 4.08 6.19 -12.65
C TRP A 14 5.13 7.29 -12.52
N ASN A 15 4.65 8.52 -12.42
CA ASN A 15 5.44 9.71 -12.15
C ASN A 15 4.63 10.69 -11.28
N LEU A 16 5.15 11.91 -11.07
CA LEU A 16 4.52 12.90 -10.21
C LEU A 16 3.15 13.39 -10.72
N THR A 17 2.90 13.35 -12.03
CA THR A 17 1.68 13.90 -12.67
C THR A 17 0.73 12.84 -13.20
N ASP A 18 1.22 11.64 -13.53
CA ASP A 18 0.41 10.52 -14.00
C ASP A 18 0.71 9.29 -13.14
N ASN A 19 -0.26 8.92 -12.30
CA ASN A 19 -0.09 7.95 -11.25
C ASN A 19 -1.38 7.14 -11.02
N SER A 20 -1.29 6.10 -10.20
CA SER A 20 -2.44 5.27 -9.87
C SER A 20 -3.30 5.90 -8.76
N ILE A 21 -2.70 6.56 -7.77
CA ILE A 21 -3.40 7.19 -6.65
C ILE A 21 -2.83 8.57 -6.28
N SER A 22 -3.61 9.29 -5.46
CA SER A 22 -3.16 10.40 -4.62
C SER A 22 -3.49 10.10 -3.16
N TRP A 23 -2.77 10.70 -2.22
CA TRP A 23 -2.86 10.44 -0.78
C TRP A 23 -3.46 11.64 -0.05
N LEU A 24 -4.67 11.51 0.49
CA LEU A 24 -5.36 12.56 1.21
C LEU A 24 -5.31 12.27 2.71
N GLU A 25 -4.88 13.24 3.51
CA GLU A 25 -4.93 13.15 4.98
C GLU A 25 -5.90 14.20 5.53
N PRO A 26 -7.20 13.87 5.64
CA PRO A 26 -8.19 14.80 6.18
C PRO A 26 -8.05 15.03 7.69
N THR A 27 -7.32 14.15 8.40
CA THR A 27 -7.08 14.32 9.82
C THR A 27 -5.78 13.70 10.30
N SER A 28 -5.11 14.32 11.27
CA SER A 28 -4.03 13.73 12.07
C SER A 28 -4.54 13.00 13.33
N LYS A 29 -5.83 13.11 13.65
CA LYS A 29 -6.43 12.42 14.81
C LYS A 29 -6.56 10.93 14.56
N CYS A 30 -6.19 10.13 15.55
CA CYS A 30 -6.37 8.68 15.56
C CYS A 30 -6.94 8.20 16.90
N ASN A 31 -7.75 7.15 16.86
CA ASN A 31 -8.31 6.46 18.03
C ASN A 31 -7.49 5.22 18.46
N LEU A 32 -6.30 5.05 17.89
CA LEU A 32 -5.30 4.03 18.26
C LEU A 32 -3.89 4.64 18.24
N TYR A 33 -2.96 3.90 18.81
CA TYR A 33 -1.53 4.17 18.75
C TYR A 33 -0.84 3.03 18.00
N CYS A 34 0.08 3.31 17.08
CA CYS A 34 0.93 2.28 16.47
C CYS A 34 2.39 2.67 16.64
N GLU A 35 3.24 1.70 16.98
CA GLU A 35 4.68 1.90 17.19
C GLU A 35 5.36 2.59 15.98
N GLY A 36 5.04 2.14 14.77
CA GLY A 36 5.58 2.72 13.52
C GLY A 36 4.64 3.70 12.81
N CYS A 37 3.71 4.35 13.53
CA CYS A 37 2.71 5.24 12.92
C CYS A 37 3.34 6.52 12.40
N TYR A 38 3.61 6.73 11.10
CA TYR A 38 4.33 7.94 10.61
C TYR A 38 3.68 9.34 10.86
N ARG A 39 2.50 9.40 11.52
CA ARG A 39 1.69 10.54 12.03
C ARG A 39 1.89 11.02 13.49
N PHE A 40 2.08 12.33 13.79
CA PHE A 40 1.68 12.85 15.11
C PHE A 40 0.16 12.74 15.31
N ASN A 41 -0.28 12.19 16.44
CA ASN A 41 -1.71 12.08 16.77
C ASN A 41 -2.21 13.36 17.46
N GLU A 42 -2.85 14.23 16.70
CA GLU A 42 -3.39 15.50 17.19
C GLU A 42 -4.89 15.40 17.48
N LYS A 43 -5.30 15.68 18.72
CA LYS A 43 -6.69 15.54 19.17
C LYS A 43 -7.70 16.34 18.33
N ASP A 44 -7.32 17.56 17.96
CA ASP A 44 -8.14 18.51 17.20
C ASP A 44 -7.65 18.67 15.76
N GLY A 45 -6.90 17.68 15.26
CA GLY A 45 -6.28 17.70 13.93
C GLY A 45 -7.23 17.37 12.77
N HIS A 46 -8.49 17.82 12.80
CA HIS A 46 -9.43 17.65 11.68
C HIS A 46 -9.31 18.83 10.72
N LYS A 47 -9.10 18.56 9.42
CA LYS A 47 -9.23 19.59 8.38
C LYS A 47 -10.70 19.90 8.17
N SER A 48 -11.02 21.16 7.90
CA SER A 48 -12.37 21.51 7.43
C SER A 48 -12.66 20.84 6.08
N LEU A 49 -13.94 20.64 5.77
CA LEU A 49 -14.35 20.10 4.47
C LEU A 49 -13.87 20.97 3.30
N GLU A 50 -13.76 22.29 3.48
CA GLU A 50 -13.25 23.19 2.44
C GLU A 50 -11.74 22.99 2.19
N GLN A 51 -10.93 22.84 3.23
CA GLN A 51 -9.51 22.48 3.07
C GLN A 51 -9.36 21.13 2.34
N VAL A 52 -10.20 20.14 2.67
CA VAL A 52 -10.19 18.85 1.97
C VAL A 52 -10.54 19.02 0.48
N LYS A 53 -11.55 19.83 0.15
CA LYS A 53 -11.93 20.11 -1.25
C LYS A 53 -10.80 20.82 -2.00
N GLU A 54 -10.13 21.78 -1.37
CA GLU A 54 -8.97 22.48 -1.96
C GLU A 54 -7.84 21.51 -2.30
N GLU A 55 -7.50 20.59 -1.39
CA GLU A 55 -6.48 19.56 -1.65
C GLU A 55 -6.90 18.61 -2.79
N LEU A 56 -8.18 18.21 -2.82
CA LEU A 56 -8.72 17.40 -3.91
C LEU A 56 -8.69 18.13 -5.25
N ASP A 57 -8.95 19.44 -5.28
CA ASP A 57 -8.88 20.25 -6.48
C ASP A 57 -7.43 20.40 -6.98
N ILE A 58 -6.47 20.51 -6.06
CA ILE A 58 -5.05 20.47 -6.39
C ILE A 58 -4.66 19.11 -6.98
N PHE A 59 -5.12 17.99 -6.41
CA PHE A 59 -4.88 16.68 -7.02
C PHE A 59 -5.43 16.59 -8.42
N VAL A 60 -6.69 16.97 -8.66
CA VAL A 60 -7.29 16.92 -10.00
C VAL A 60 -6.58 17.85 -10.98
N LYS A 61 -6.11 19.01 -10.51
CA LYS A 61 -5.37 19.98 -11.34
C LYS A 61 -3.98 19.49 -11.75
N LEU A 62 -3.28 18.81 -10.84
CA LEU A 62 -1.85 18.48 -11.01
C LEU A 62 -1.58 17.00 -11.30
N ARG A 63 -2.54 16.10 -11.02
CA ARG A 63 -2.36 14.64 -11.11
C ARG A 63 -3.52 13.95 -11.83
N LYS A 64 -3.19 13.03 -12.71
CA LYS A 64 -4.09 11.97 -13.16
C LYS A 64 -3.97 10.80 -12.17
N ALA A 65 -5.07 10.48 -11.49
CA ALA A 65 -5.15 9.38 -10.55
C ALA A 65 -6.47 8.61 -10.67
N ASP A 66 -6.41 7.28 -10.52
CA ASP A 66 -7.56 6.37 -10.48
C ASP A 66 -8.30 6.43 -9.15
N GLY A 67 -7.56 6.55 -8.05
CA GLY A 67 -8.14 6.65 -6.70
C GLY A 67 -7.49 7.71 -5.82
N VAL A 68 -8.16 7.98 -4.70
CA VAL A 68 -7.60 8.71 -3.57
C VAL A 68 -7.59 7.76 -2.38
N SER A 69 -6.40 7.53 -1.84
CA SER A 69 -6.21 6.89 -0.55
C SER A 69 -6.45 7.94 0.54
N ILE A 70 -7.57 7.82 1.25
CA ILE A 70 -7.95 8.69 2.37
C ILE A 70 -7.36 8.07 3.63
N ALA A 71 -6.39 8.75 4.25
CA ALA A 71 -5.55 8.24 5.33
C ALA A 71 -5.33 9.33 6.42
N GLY A 72 -4.11 9.47 6.96
CA GLY A 72 -3.75 10.41 8.03
C GLY A 72 -3.58 9.69 9.36
N GLY A 73 -4.23 10.18 10.42
CA GLY A 73 -4.43 9.44 11.66
C GLY A 73 -5.35 8.24 11.41
N ASP A 74 -6.64 8.36 11.72
CA ASP A 74 -7.65 7.45 11.17
C ASP A 74 -8.82 8.24 10.57
N PRO A 75 -9.08 8.10 9.26
CA PRO A 75 -10.09 8.90 8.57
C PRO A 75 -11.52 8.65 9.05
N LEU A 76 -11.82 7.48 9.66
CA LEU A 76 -13.14 7.20 10.23
C LEU A 76 -13.42 8.01 11.50
N THR A 77 -12.41 8.65 12.09
CA THR A 77 -12.60 9.56 13.23
C THR A 77 -13.04 10.96 12.80
N HIS A 78 -12.96 11.28 11.51
CA HIS A 78 -13.35 12.58 10.98
C HIS A 78 -14.88 12.71 10.96
N PRO A 79 -15.48 13.78 11.52
CA PRO A 79 -16.94 13.94 11.57
C PRO A 79 -17.59 13.93 10.18
N ASP A 80 -16.93 14.55 9.19
CA ASP A 80 -17.40 14.61 7.80
C ASP A 80 -16.88 13.49 6.88
N VAL A 81 -16.44 12.34 7.39
CA VAL A 81 -15.85 11.26 6.56
C VAL A 81 -16.75 10.84 5.40
N ILE A 82 -18.07 10.84 5.60
CA ILE A 82 -19.07 10.52 4.56
C ILE A 82 -19.04 11.57 3.44
N GLU A 83 -18.98 12.86 3.78
CA GLU A 83 -18.91 13.95 2.80
C GLU A 83 -17.57 13.95 2.06
N ILE A 84 -16.47 13.67 2.75
CA ILE A 84 -15.14 13.51 2.13
C ILE A 84 -15.17 12.42 1.05
N VAL A 85 -15.77 11.26 1.35
CA VAL A 85 -15.95 10.17 0.37
C VAL A 85 -16.80 10.63 -0.83
N LYS A 86 -17.88 11.40 -0.60
CA LYS A 86 -18.69 11.97 -1.69
C LYS A 86 -17.86 12.93 -2.55
N GLU A 87 -17.04 13.78 -1.95
CA GLU A 87 -16.20 14.76 -2.67
C GLU A 87 -15.16 14.08 -3.58
N VAL A 88 -14.57 12.96 -3.13
CA VAL A 88 -13.70 12.14 -3.98
C VAL A 88 -14.48 11.50 -5.14
N THR A 89 -15.64 10.91 -4.85
CA THR A 89 -16.51 10.29 -5.87
C THR A 89 -16.97 11.29 -6.92
N LYS A 90 -17.37 12.51 -6.52
CA LYS A 90 -17.80 13.60 -7.42
C LYS A 90 -16.72 13.94 -8.46
N ARG A 91 -15.45 13.83 -8.09
CA ARG A 91 -14.28 14.05 -8.96
C ARG A 91 -13.91 12.84 -9.82
N ARG A 92 -14.77 11.80 -9.88
CA ARG A 92 -14.55 10.56 -10.65
C ARG A 92 -13.24 9.85 -10.27
N MET A 93 -12.87 9.94 -8.99
CA MET A 93 -11.81 9.15 -8.39
C MET A 93 -12.43 8.13 -7.45
N LYS A 94 -11.77 6.98 -7.29
CA LYS A 94 -12.20 5.94 -6.35
C LYS A 94 -11.79 6.33 -4.92
N PRO A 95 -12.70 6.44 -3.95
CA PRO A 95 -12.32 6.66 -2.55
C PRO A 95 -11.91 5.33 -1.90
N ILE A 96 -10.68 5.26 -1.38
CA ILE A 96 -10.17 4.13 -0.61
C ILE A 96 -9.87 4.61 0.80
N LEU A 97 -10.53 4.04 1.82
CA LEU A 97 -10.27 4.39 3.21
C LEU A 97 -9.13 3.51 3.76
N ASN A 98 -8.02 4.14 4.14
CA ASN A 98 -6.94 3.51 4.87
C ASN A 98 -7.20 3.71 6.37
N THR A 99 -7.61 2.65 7.07
CA THR A 99 -8.16 2.76 8.43
C THR A 99 -7.73 1.59 9.28
N ASN A 100 -7.63 1.82 10.59
CA ASN A 100 -7.50 0.78 11.59
C ASN A 100 -8.83 0.03 11.86
N GLY A 101 -9.95 0.51 11.32
CA GLY A 101 -11.27 -0.12 11.38
C GLY A 101 -12.02 -0.01 12.72
N LEU A 102 -11.41 0.53 13.78
CA LEU A 102 -12.00 0.53 15.13
C LEU A 102 -13.30 1.36 15.20
N ALA A 103 -13.39 2.45 14.44
CA ALA A 103 -14.60 3.27 14.37
C ALA A 103 -15.63 2.76 13.32
N LEU A 104 -15.32 1.70 12.58
CA LEU A 104 -16.20 1.19 11.53
C LEU A 104 -17.34 0.36 12.12
N THR A 105 -18.56 0.87 12.04
CA THR A 105 -19.78 0.10 12.30
C THR A 105 -20.45 -0.35 11.01
N LYS A 106 -21.41 -1.28 11.09
CA LYS A 106 -22.19 -1.72 9.92
C LYS A 106 -23.02 -0.57 9.34
N GLU A 107 -23.57 0.28 10.20
CA GLU A 107 -24.37 1.45 9.83
C GLU A 107 -23.49 2.46 9.08
N LEU A 108 -22.31 2.77 9.63
CA LEU A 108 -21.34 3.66 8.97
C LEU A 108 -20.88 3.10 7.62
N LEU A 109 -20.62 1.79 7.54
CA LEU A 109 -20.25 1.13 6.29
C LEU A 109 -21.35 1.28 5.21
N VAL A 110 -22.62 1.17 5.59
CA VAL A 110 -23.75 1.36 4.66
C VAL A 110 -23.77 2.79 4.14
N GLU A 111 -23.59 3.79 5.00
CA GLU A 111 -23.55 5.20 4.59
C GLU A 111 -22.33 5.52 3.71
N LEU A 112 -21.15 4.99 4.05
CA LEU A 112 -19.95 5.11 3.22
C LEU A 112 -20.14 4.46 1.85
N LYS A 113 -20.83 3.30 1.79
CA LYS A 113 -21.18 2.66 0.52
C LYS A 113 -22.13 3.53 -0.31
N LYS A 114 -23.15 4.13 0.29
CA LYS A 114 -24.05 5.09 -0.39
C LYS A 114 -23.29 6.32 -0.89
N ALA A 115 -22.30 6.80 -0.14
CA ALA A 115 -21.41 7.89 -0.54
C ALA A 115 -20.43 7.53 -1.68
N GLY A 116 -20.26 6.23 -1.96
CA GLY A 116 -19.48 5.73 -3.08
C GLY A 116 -18.09 5.24 -2.72
N VAL A 117 -17.83 4.87 -1.45
CA VAL A 117 -16.57 4.23 -1.07
C VAL A 117 -16.28 3.03 -1.98
N PHE A 118 -15.07 2.99 -2.54
CA PHE A 118 -14.67 1.94 -3.46
C PHE A 118 -14.07 0.74 -2.73
N GLY A 119 -13.32 1.01 -1.66
CA GLY A 119 -12.64 -0.02 -0.90
C GLY A 119 -12.09 0.47 0.42
N PHE A 120 -11.62 -0.48 1.21
CA PHE A 120 -10.88 -0.21 2.43
C PHE A 120 -9.54 -0.93 2.37
N THR A 121 -8.55 -0.29 2.95
CA THR A 121 -7.28 -0.90 3.31
C THR A 121 -7.18 -0.87 4.83
N PHE A 122 -7.39 -2.03 5.46
CA PHE A 122 -7.34 -2.12 6.91
C PHE A 122 -5.91 -2.29 7.40
N HIS A 123 -5.52 -1.51 8.40
CA HIS A 123 -4.28 -1.71 9.13
C HIS A 123 -4.57 -2.42 10.45
N VAL A 124 -4.24 -3.70 10.49
CA VAL A 124 -4.42 -4.56 11.67
C VAL A 124 -3.07 -5.22 11.92
N ASP A 125 -2.38 -4.85 12.98
CA ASP A 125 -1.05 -5.35 13.34
C ASP A 125 -0.89 -5.49 14.87
N SER A 126 0.10 -6.29 15.29
CA SER A 126 0.39 -6.63 16.68
C SER A 126 0.87 -5.44 17.51
N LYS A 127 1.59 -4.49 16.89
CA LYS A 127 2.18 -3.29 17.54
C LYS A 127 1.22 -2.08 17.58
N GLN A 128 -0.10 -2.32 17.63
CA GLN A 128 -1.14 -1.27 17.67
C GLN A 128 -1.80 -1.08 19.06
N GLY A 129 -1.44 -1.89 20.05
CA GLY A 129 -2.05 -1.82 21.40
C GLY A 129 -3.58 -1.95 21.43
N ARG A 130 -4.18 -2.54 20.38
CA ARG A 130 -5.62 -2.54 20.12
C ARG A 130 -6.40 -3.16 21.28
N PRO A 131 -7.53 -2.57 21.72
CA PRO A 131 -8.43 -3.19 22.71
C PRO A 131 -8.81 -4.62 22.29
N GLU A 132 -8.91 -5.55 23.24
CA GLU A 132 -9.23 -6.98 23.02
C GLU A 132 -8.18 -7.80 22.24
N TRP A 133 -7.23 -7.14 21.56
CA TRP A 133 -6.20 -7.78 20.74
C TRP A 133 -4.77 -7.49 21.23
N LYS A 134 -4.63 -7.02 22.47
CA LYS A 134 -3.32 -6.77 23.09
C LYS A 134 -2.51 -8.06 23.14
N ASN A 135 -1.21 -7.94 22.86
CA ASN A 135 -0.23 -9.05 22.88
C ASN A 135 -0.50 -10.18 21.86
N LYS A 136 -1.39 -9.96 20.88
CA LYS A 136 -1.62 -10.90 19.79
C LYS A 136 -0.59 -10.71 18.69
N ASN A 137 -0.08 -11.81 18.14
CA ASN A 137 0.81 -11.74 16.98
C ASN A 137 0.02 -11.59 15.67
N GLU A 138 0.76 -11.46 14.56
CA GLU A 138 0.16 -11.26 13.24
C GLU A 138 -0.76 -12.39 12.78
N VAL A 139 -0.52 -13.64 13.19
CA VAL A 139 -1.37 -14.77 12.80
C VAL A 139 -2.66 -14.79 13.61
N GLU A 140 -2.59 -14.52 14.93
CA GLU A 140 -3.77 -14.46 15.79
C GLU A 140 -4.74 -13.35 15.36
N LEU A 141 -4.21 -12.21 14.89
CA LEU A 141 -5.00 -11.09 14.37
C LEU A 141 -5.76 -11.40 13.08
N ASN A 142 -5.52 -12.54 12.42
CA ASN A 142 -6.28 -12.94 11.23
C ASN A 142 -7.77 -13.15 11.51
N GLU A 143 -8.15 -13.45 12.75
CA GLU A 143 -9.56 -13.49 13.15
C GLU A 143 -10.21 -12.11 12.97
N LEU A 144 -9.57 -11.04 13.43
CA LEU A 144 -10.03 -9.66 13.23
C LEU A 144 -10.01 -9.25 11.76
N ARG A 145 -8.97 -9.62 11.01
CA ARG A 145 -8.92 -9.37 9.57
C ARG A 145 -10.08 -10.05 8.85
N LEU A 146 -10.40 -11.30 9.22
CA LEU A 146 -11.52 -12.02 8.64
C LEU A 146 -12.88 -11.40 9.02
N HIS A 147 -13.01 -10.86 10.23
CA HIS A 147 -14.20 -10.11 10.65
C HIS A 147 -14.49 -8.94 9.70
N TYR A 148 -13.51 -8.05 9.48
CA TYR A 148 -13.68 -6.91 8.56
C TYR A 148 -13.89 -7.36 7.11
N ALA A 149 -13.17 -8.38 6.64
CA ALA A 149 -13.33 -8.90 5.28
C ALA A 149 -14.76 -9.43 5.04
N LYS A 150 -15.34 -10.13 6.02
CA LYS A 150 -16.74 -10.58 5.98
C LYS A 150 -17.71 -9.41 6.01
N MET A 151 -17.49 -8.42 6.87
CA MET A 151 -18.32 -7.21 6.96
C MET A 151 -18.41 -6.49 5.60
N LEU A 152 -17.27 -6.29 4.91
CA LEU A 152 -17.27 -5.69 3.57
C LEU A 152 -17.93 -6.57 2.51
N ALA A 153 -17.75 -7.89 2.59
CA ALA A 153 -18.35 -8.82 1.65
C ALA A 153 -19.88 -8.89 1.80
N GLU A 154 -20.39 -8.84 3.03
CA GLU A 154 -21.82 -8.74 3.36
C GLU A 154 -22.42 -7.45 2.79
N ALA A 155 -21.74 -6.31 2.98
CA ALA A 155 -22.15 -5.05 2.35
C ALA A 155 -22.09 -5.15 0.82
N GLY A 156 -21.11 -5.83 0.26
CA GLY A 156 -21.01 -6.22 -1.14
C GLY A 156 -20.47 -5.13 -2.07
N ASN A 157 -19.70 -5.56 -3.08
CA ASN A 157 -19.06 -4.72 -4.10
C ASN A 157 -18.10 -3.64 -3.55
N ILE A 158 -17.41 -3.93 -2.44
CA ILE A 158 -16.37 -3.09 -1.84
C ILE A 158 -15.04 -3.85 -1.91
N SER A 159 -13.98 -3.20 -2.37
CA SER A 159 -12.64 -3.79 -2.37
C SER A 159 -12.11 -3.90 -0.94
N CYS A 160 -11.39 -4.97 -0.64
CA CYS A 160 -10.89 -5.28 0.69
C CYS A 160 -9.40 -5.55 0.61
N ALA A 161 -8.62 -4.72 1.29
CA ALA A 161 -7.19 -4.83 1.40
C ALA A 161 -6.77 -4.84 2.88
N PHE A 162 -5.61 -5.42 3.17
CA PHE A 162 -4.96 -5.33 4.46
C PHE A 162 -3.52 -4.87 4.28
N ASN A 163 -3.09 -3.95 5.14
CA ASN A 163 -1.70 -3.58 5.30
C ASN A 163 -1.13 -4.21 6.57
N SER A 164 0.14 -4.59 6.51
CA SER A 164 0.94 -4.96 7.67
C SER A 164 2.29 -4.26 7.61
N THR A 165 2.61 -3.52 8.67
CA THR A 165 3.92 -2.90 8.88
C THR A 165 4.88 -3.96 9.38
N VAL A 166 5.98 -4.14 8.66
CA VAL A 166 6.95 -5.21 8.88
C VAL A 166 8.15 -4.68 9.65
N TYR A 167 8.30 -5.19 10.86
CA TYR A 167 9.48 -5.07 11.72
C TYR A 167 10.28 -6.38 11.68
N GLU A 168 11.53 -6.34 12.14
CA GLU A 168 12.39 -7.54 12.16
C GLU A 168 11.77 -8.71 12.95
N ASP A 169 11.18 -8.44 14.11
CA ASP A 169 10.56 -9.45 14.97
C ASP A 169 9.23 -9.99 14.43
N THR A 170 8.58 -9.26 13.51
CA THR A 170 7.29 -9.61 12.89
C THR A 170 7.43 -10.23 11.49
N MET A 171 8.56 -10.02 10.78
CA MET A 171 8.70 -10.48 9.39
C MET A 171 8.49 -11.99 9.23
N LYS A 172 8.83 -12.78 10.25
CA LYS A 172 8.61 -14.23 10.32
C LYS A 172 7.16 -14.67 10.05
N TYR A 173 6.17 -13.80 10.25
CA TYR A 173 4.76 -14.12 10.02
C TYR A 173 4.29 -13.90 8.57
N ILE A 174 5.10 -13.27 7.72
CA ILE A 174 4.72 -12.92 6.34
C ILE A 174 4.28 -14.15 5.51
N PRO A 175 4.99 -15.29 5.50
CA PRO A 175 4.54 -16.47 4.76
C PRO A 175 3.13 -16.93 5.18
N SER A 176 2.88 -16.94 6.49
CA SER A 176 1.56 -17.27 7.05
C SER A 176 0.48 -16.27 6.65
N LEU A 177 0.78 -14.97 6.61
CA LEU A 177 -0.16 -13.94 6.15
C LEU A 177 -0.46 -14.06 4.64
N VAL A 178 0.55 -14.35 3.82
CA VAL A 178 0.39 -14.58 2.37
C VAL A 178 -0.51 -15.80 2.12
N LYS A 179 -0.32 -16.87 2.89
CA LYS A 179 -1.13 -18.09 2.85
C LYS A 179 -2.56 -17.82 3.31
N TRP A 180 -2.76 -17.14 4.44
CA TRP A 180 -4.08 -16.74 4.93
C TRP A 180 -4.83 -15.90 3.89
N ALA A 181 -4.16 -14.92 3.27
CA ALA A 181 -4.76 -14.13 2.20
C ALA A 181 -5.22 -15.02 1.03
N GLN A 182 -4.45 -16.04 0.64
CA GLN A 182 -4.86 -16.99 -0.40
C GLN A 182 -6.10 -17.80 0.02
N GLU A 183 -6.16 -18.27 1.26
CA GLU A 183 -7.31 -19.04 1.78
C GLU A 183 -8.60 -18.22 1.74
N HIS A 184 -8.48 -16.89 1.82
CA HIS A 184 -9.56 -15.91 1.74
C HIS A 184 -9.53 -15.07 0.45
N ILE A 185 -8.99 -15.60 -0.66
CA ILE A 185 -8.81 -14.88 -1.94
C ILE A 185 -10.12 -14.33 -2.56
N ASP A 186 -11.26 -14.84 -2.14
CA ASP A 186 -12.58 -14.38 -2.56
C ASP A 186 -13.11 -13.17 -1.80
N LEU A 187 -12.51 -12.88 -0.64
CA LEU A 187 -12.85 -11.77 0.26
C LEU A 187 -11.72 -10.73 0.30
N VAL A 188 -10.47 -11.18 0.41
CA VAL A 188 -9.27 -10.35 0.53
C VAL A 188 -8.65 -10.19 -0.85
N HIS A 189 -8.65 -8.97 -1.38
CA HIS A 189 -8.22 -8.68 -2.75
C HIS A 189 -6.76 -8.25 -2.85
N VAL A 190 -6.26 -7.59 -1.81
CA VAL A 190 -4.89 -7.06 -1.75
C VAL A 190 -4.32 -7.32 -0.35
N MET A 191 -3.09 -7.80 -0.29
CA MET A 191 -2.27 -7.81 0.93
C MET A 191 -1.06 -6.93 0.69
N VAL A 192 -0.77 -6.00 1.59
CA VAL A 192 0.36 -5.07 1.48
C VAL A 192 1.26 -5.26 2.68
N PHE A 193 2.56 -5.36 2.44
CA PHE A 193 3.61 -5.35 3.45
C PHE A 193 4.39 -4.05 3.33
N ILE A 194 4.41 -3.23 4.36
CA ILE A 194 5.14 -1.96 4.40
C ILE A 194 6.34 -2.17 5.31
N LEU A 195 7.56 -2.10 4.78
CA LEU A 195 8.76 -2.33 5.58
C LEU A 195 8.97 -1.13 6.50
N TYR A 196 9.17 -1.37 7.80
CA TYR A 196 9.41 -0.30 8.75
C TYR A 196 10.76 0.38 8.46
N ARG A 197 10.77 1.70 8.55
CA ARG A 197 11.99 2.51 8.46
C ARG A 197 11.96 3.60 9.52
N ALA A 198 12.90 3.55 10.46
CA ALA A 198 13.11 4.65 11.39
C ALA A 198 13.78 5.84 10.67
N VAL A 199 13.37 7.05 11.06
CA VAL A 199 13.98 8.31 10.60
C VAL A 199 15.35 8.47 11.23
N ASN A 200 15.45 8.23 12.55
CA ASN A 200 16.71 8.17 13.24
C ASN A 200 17.50 6.94 12.79
N ASN A 201 18.74 7.18 12.37
CA ASN A 201 19.65 6.12 12.00
C ASN A 201 21.09 6.52 12.28
N GLU A 202 21.96 5.51 12.36
CA GLU A 202 23.37 5.70 12.66
C GLU A 202 24.17 6.27 11.47
N LYS A 203 23.60 6.28 10.26
CA LYS A 203 24.35 6.52 9.01
C LYS A 203 24.39 7.99 8.59
N VAL A 204 23.29 8.72 8.80
CA VAL A 204 23.16 10.09 8.28
C VAL A 204 22.74 11.11 9.35
N ASP A 205 23.13 12.35 9.11
CA ASP A 205 22.63 13.54 9.79
C ASP A 205 21.71 14.34 8.86
N PHE A 206 20.75 15.06 9.43
CA PHE A 206 19.74 15.82 8.70
C PHE A 206 20.04 17.32 8.72
N PHE A 207 19.81 18.00 7.60
CA PHE A 207 20.18 19.41 7.40
C PHE A 207 19.10 20.20 6.67
N LEU A 208 18.94 21.45 7.08
CA LEU A 208 18.22 22.49 6.35
C LEU A 208 19.20 23.59 5.97
N GLY A 209 19.66 23.58 4.71
CA GLY A 209 20.77 24.43 4.29
C GLY A 209 22.02 24.11 5.13
N PRO A 210 22.68 25.11 5.74
CA PRO A 210 23.86 24.87 6.59
C PRO A 210 23.51 24.42 8.02
N LYS A 211 22.23 24.43 8.42
CA LYS A 211 21.81 24.11 9.79
C LYS A 211 21.57 22.61 9.94
N LYS A 212 22.31 21.97 10.85
CA LYS A 212 22.00 20.61 11.32
C LYS A 212 20.69 20.63 12.11
N ILE A 213 19.79 19.71 11.78
CA ILE A 213 18.48 19.57 12.42
C ILE A 213 18.54 18.37 13.36
N ASP A 214 18.09 18.59 14.59
CA ASP A 214 17.85 17.49 15.51
C ASP A 214 16.51 16.83 15.14
N MET A 215 16.58 15.54 14.82
CA MET A 215 15.40 14.75 14.45
C MET A 215 14.67 14.22 15.68
N SER A 216 15.17 14.52 16.89
CA SER A 216 14.62 14.00 18.13
C SER A 216 13.16 14.38 18.38
N GLU A 217 12.73 15.49 17.80
CA GLU A 217 11.40 16.04 17.89
C GLU A 217 10.38 15.36 16.96
N LEU A 218 10.81 14.47 16.05
CA LEU A 218 9.88 13.73 15.17
C LEU A 218 9.42 12.41 15.82
N VAL A 219 8.15 12.05 15.59
CA VAL A 219 7.49 10.88 16.19
C VAL A 219 8.19 9.53 15.92
N TYR A 220 8.89 9.34 14.79
CA TYR A 220 9.64 8.09 14.47
C TYR A 220 11.09 8.12 14.94
N ASN A 221 11.34 8.84 16.02
CA ASN A 221 12.64 8.91 16.66
C ASN A 221 12.84 7.87 17.77
N GLU A 222 11.92 6.92 17.97
CA GLU A 222 12.17 5.80 18.88
C GLU A 222 13.46 5.06 18.46
N ASP A 223 14.30 4.72 19.44
CA ASP A 223 15.49 3.89 19.22
C ASP A 223 15.04 2.65 18.42
N PRO A 224 15.63 2.40 17.24
CA PRO A 224 15.10 1.41 16.33
C PRO A 224 15.07 0.04 17.03
N PRO A 225 13.93 -0.66 17.05
CA PRO A 225 13.90 -2.03 17.51
C PRO A 225 14.72 -2.86 16.50
N THR A 226 15.95 -3.17 16.93
CA THR A 226 16.96 -4.09 16.36
C THR A 226 17.43 -3.85 14.92
N ARG A 227 16.55 -3.74 13.91
CA ARG A 227 16.94 -3.59 12.50
C ARG A 227 15.89 -2.86 11.66
N THR A 228 16.34 -1.86 10.89
CA THR A 228 15.46 -0.96 10.10
C THR A 228 15.79 -0.89 8.62
N ASP A 229 16.69 -1.74 8.12
CA ASP A 229 17.13 -1.76 6.73
C ASP A 229 16.63 -2.99 5.95
N ILE A 230 15.51 -3.57 6.40
CA ILE A 230 14.84 -4.70 5.75
C ILE A 230 14.58 -4.37 4.29
N LYS A 231 15.00 -5.25 3.39
CA LYS A 231 14.83 -5.09 1.94
C LYS A 231 13.69 -5.94 1.41
N THR A 232 13.05 -5.45 0.35
CA THR A 232 12.03 -6.18 -0.41
C THR A 232 12.51 -7.57 -0.85
N GLN A 233 13.79 -7.70 -1.24
CA GLN A 233 14.40 -8.97 -1.63
C GLN A 233 14.28 -10.03 -0.52
N GLU A 234 14.57 -9.65 0.74
CA GLU A 234 14.52 -10.55 1.89
C GLU A 234 13.10 -11.05 2.15
N ILE A 235 12.11 -10.17 1.98
CA ILE A 235 10.70 -10.54 2.13
C ILE A 235 10.28 -11.55 1.06
N VAL A 236 10.73 -11.36 -0.19
CA VAL A 236 10.43 -12.31 -1.26
C VAL A 236 11.11 -13.66 -1.01
N GLU A 237 12.35 -13.67 -0.56
CA GLU A 237 13.05 -14.90 -0.18
C GLU A 237 12.35 -15.63 0.96
N LEU A 238 11.90 -14.89 1.97
CA LEU A 238 11.13 -15.42 3.09
C LEU A 238 9.81 -16.05 2.62
N ILE A 239 9.05 -15.37 1.77
CA ILE A 239 7.82 -15.94 1.18
C ILE A 239 8.12 -17.21 0.39
N ARG A 240 9.23 -17.24 -0.34
CA ARG A 240 9.63 -18.39 -1.18
C ARG A 240 10.04 -19.62 -0.38
N THR A 241 10.31 -19.49 0.93
CA THR A 241 10.54 -20.66 1.80
C THR A 241 9.31 -21.58 1.89
N GLU A 242 8.10 -21.00 1.96
CA GLU A 242 6.83 -21.76 1.97
C GLU A 242 6.16 -21.81 0.59
N ASN A 243 6.46 -20.86 -0.30
CA ASN A 243 5.89 -20.78 -1.64
C ASN A 243 6.99 -20.55 -2.70
N PRO A 244 7.74 -21.60 -3.08
CA PRO A 244 8.89 -21.47 -4.00
C PRO A 244 8.55 -20.89 -5.38
N GLU A 245 7.28 -20.95 -5.80
CA GLU A 245 6.82 -20.37 -7.08
C GLU A 245 6.49 -18.87 -6.98
N PHE A 246 6.54 -18.24 -5.79
CA PHE A 246 6.20 -16.82 -5.62
C PHE A 246 7.08 -15.92 -6.49
N ASP A 247 6.43 -15.15 -7.37
CA ASP A 247 7.14 -14.37 -8.37
C ASP A 247 6.38 -13.09 -8.75
N PRO A 248 6.98 -11.90 -8.55
CA PRO A 248 6.39 -10.61 -8.91
C PRO A 248 6.10 -10.42 -10.40
N CYS A 249 5.36 -9.36 -10.72
CA CYS A 249 5.03 -8.99 -12.10
C CYS A 249 5.38 -7.55 -12.45
N ALA A 250 5.38 -6.63 -11.49
CA ALA A 250 5.67 -5.23 -11.72
C ALA A 250 6.39 -4.60 -10.52
N TYR A 251 7.07 -3.49 -10.75
CA TYR A 251 7.74 -2.74 -9.70
C TYR A 251 7.78 -1.23 -9.97
N LEU A 252 7.97 -0.44 -8.91
CA LEU A 252 8.40 0.95 -8.98
C LEU A 252 9.83 1.04 -8.45
N ASN A 253 10.71 1.68 -9.22
CA ASN A 253 12.10 1.90 -8.85
C ASN A 253 12.29 3.03 -7.84
N GLY A 254 13.51 3.12 -7.30
CA GLY A 254 13.95 4.23 -6.50
C GLY A 254 14.38 5.44 -7.32
N SER A 255 14.37 6.63 -6.72
CA SER A 255 14.81 7.89 -7.32
C SER A 255 16.32 7.93 -7.59
N GLU A 256 17.11 7.24 -6.76
CA GLU A 256 18.57 7.20 -6.86
C GLU A 256 19.08 5.85 -7.40
N GLN A 257 18.33 4.76 -7.15
CA GLN A 257 18.72 3.40 -7.58
C GLN A 257 17.63 2.74 -8.44
N PRO A 258 17.88 2.51 -9.74
CA PRO A 258 16.89 2.01 -10.68
C PRO A 258 16.49 0.53 -10.44
N ASP A 259 17.33 -0.24 -9.77
CA ASP A 259 17.14 -1.65 -9.43
C ASP A 259 16.54 -1.86 -8.03
N SER A 260 16.31 -0.79 -7.28
CA SER A 260 15.64 -0.86 -5.97
C SER A 260 14.13 -1.07 -6.12
N PHE A 261 13.57 -2.01 -5.36
CA PHE A 261 12.14 -2.37 -5.43
C PHE A 261 11.33 -1.61 -4.37
N LYS A 262 11.06 -0.33 -4.64
CA LYS A 262 10.28 0.54 -3.74
C LYS A 262 8.84 0.10 -3.61
N TRP A 263 8.24 -0.30 -4.72
CA TRP A 263 6.95 -1.02 -4.74
C TRP A 263 7.15 -2.28 -5.56
N LEU A 264 6.82 -3.44 -5.01
CA LEU A 264 6.91 -4.71 -5.72
C LEU A 264 5.54 -5.40 -5.72
N LEU A 265 4.94 -5.48 -6.90
CA LEU A 265 3.62 -6.03 -7.11
C LEU A 265 3.69 -7.47 -7.61
N THR A 266 2.99 -8.35 -6.91
CA THR A 266 2.73 -9.73 -7.33
C THR A 266 1.24 -9.92 -7.59
N GLY A 267 0.88 -10.32 -8.81
CA GLY A 267 -0.48 -10.73 -9.16
C GLY A 267 -0.62 -12.26 -9.10
N ARG A 268 -1.41 -12.78 -8.16
CA ARG A 268 -1.64 -14.22 -7.96
C ARG A 268 -2.94 -14.66 -8.61
N LEU A 269 -2.96 -15.84 -9.24
CA LEU A 269 -4.16 -16.48 -9.75
C LEU A 269 -4.45 -17.78 -9.01
N GLY A 270 -5.61 -17.85 -8.35
CA GLY A 270 -5.91 -18.94 -7.44
C GLY A 270 -7.38 -19.16 -7.09
N THR A 271 -7.60 -20.21 -6.32
CA THR A 271 -8.82 -20.52 -5.57
C THR A 271 -8.47 -20.52 -4.09
N LYS A 272 -9.48 -20.52 -3.22
CA LYS A 272 -9.29 -20.65 -1.76
C LYS A 272 -8.40 -21.84 -1.37
N LYS A 273 -8.43 -22.93 -2.15
CA LYS A 273 -7.69 -24.16 -1.87
C LYS A 273 -6.31 -24.24 -2.52
N LYS A 274 -6.08 -23.49 -3.61
CA LYS A 274 -4.91 -23.70 -4.47
C LYS A 274 -4.59 -22.49 -5.34
N LEU A 275 -3.32 -22.07 -5.33
CA LEU A 275 -2.74 -21.20 -6.36
C LEU A 275 -2.38 -22.00 -7.61
N TYR A 276 -2.66 -21.41 -8.77
CA TYR A 276 -2.34 -21.98 -10.07
C TYR A 276 -1.18 -21.29 -10.75
N GLY A 277 -0.87 -20.05 -10.38
CA GLY A 277 0.30 -19.33 -10.86
C GLY A 277 0.17 -17.82 -10.69
N TYR A 278 0.94 -17.09 -11.48
CA TYR A 278 1.18 -15.66 -11.30
C TYR A 278 1.03 -14.92 -12.62
N MET A 279 0.65 -13.64 -12.52
CA MET A 279 0.72 -12.66 -13.58
C MET A 279 2.18 -12.43 -13.98
N GLY A 280 2.48 -12.30 -15.26
CA GLY A 280 3.80 -11.87 -15.74
C GLY A 280 3.81 -10.40 -16.14
N LYS A 281 5.00 -9.89 -16.52
CA LYS A 281 5.20 -8.48 -16.86
C LYS A 281 4.31 -8.01 -18.03
N LYS A 282 4.13 -8.84 -19.06
CA LYS A 282 3.29 -8.50 -20.22
C LYS A 282 1.81 -8.47 -19.85
N GLY A 283 1.37 -9.39 -18.98
CA GLY A 283 0.00 -9.42 -18.49
C GLY A 283 -0.37 -8.17 -17.69
N ILE A 284 0.48 -7.78 -16.72
CA ILE A 284 0.22 -6.57 -15.91
C ILE A 284 0.38 -5.28 -16.72
N GLU A 285 1.35 -5.22 -17.63
CA GLU A 285 1.50 -4.11 -18.60
C GLU A 285 0.22 -3.94 -19.42
N THR A 286 -0.33 -5.03 -19.97
CA THR A 286 -1.58 -4.99 -20.75
C THR A 286 -2.73 -4.44 -19.92
N VAL A 287 -2.88 -4.89 -18.66
CA VAL A 287 -3.94 -4.39 -17.77
C VAL A 287 -3.78 -2.90 -17.51
N GLN A 288 -2.56 -2.44 -17.20
CA GLN A 288 -2.28 -1.04 -16.90
C GLN A 288 -2.46 -0.15 -18.14
N MET A 289 -1.91 -0.55 -19.28
CA MET A 289 -1.99 0.21 -20.54
C MET A 289 -3.41 0.24 -21.09
N PHE A 290 -4.16 -0.86 -21.00
CA PHE A 290 -5.54 -0.87 -21.44
C PHE A 290 -6.41 0.02 -20.55
N ASN A 291 -6.24 -0.02 -19.22
CA ASN A 291 -6.97 0.89 -18.33
C ASN A 291 -6.62 2.35 -18.61
N HIS A 292 -5.34 2.64 -18.85
CA HIS A 292 -4.87 3.99 -19.17
C HIS A 292 -5.36 4.48 -20.53
N LEU A 293 -5.37 3.62 -21.56
CA LEU A 293 -5.90 3.95 -22.88
C LEU A 293 -7.40 4.26 -22.86
N ILE A 294 -8.18 3.50 -22.09
CA ILE A 294 -9.65 3.63 -22.05
C ILE A 294 -10.11 4.74 -21.09
N TYR A 295 -9.47 4.89 -19.94
CA TYR A 295 -9.93 5.80 -18.87
C TYR A 295 -8.97 6.96 -18.59
N GLY A 296 -7.81 7.01 -19.27
CA GLY A 296 -6.78 8.02 -19.04
C GLY A 296 -6.04 7.91 -17.70
N LYS A 297 -6.13 6.75 -17.02
CA LYS A 297 -5.65 6.54 -15.64
C LYS A 297 -5.03 5.15 -15.47
N TYR A 298 -3.95 5.02 -14.70
CA TYR A 298 -3.41 3.72 -14.31
C TYR A 298 -4.26 3.07 -13.21
N LEU A 299 -4.50 1.76 -13.31
CA LEU A 299 -5.36 1.05 -12.38
C LEU A 299 -4.68 0.88 -11.03
N ALA A 300 -5.29 1.45 -9.98
CA ALA A 300 -4.86 1.25 -8.60
C ALA A 300 -5.59 0.08 -7.94
N TYR A 301 -6.92 0.16 -7.92
CA TYR A 301 -7.78 -0.83 -7.28
C TYR A 301 -8.82 -1.37 -8.27
N ALA A 302 -8.88 -2.70 -8.37
CA ALA A 302 -9.89 -3.41 -9.16
C ALA A 302 -11.18 -3.59 -8.34
N LYS A 303 -12.33 -3.64 -9.03
CA LYS A 303 -13.59 -3.99 -8.37
C LYS A 303 -13.56 -5.48 -7.97
N PRO A 304 -14.24 -5.88 -6.89
CA PRO A 304 -14.35 -7.29 -6.49
C PRO A 304 -14.90 -8.22 -7.60
N LYS A 305 -15.70 -7.69 -8.53
CA LYS A 305 -16.18 -8.47 -9.67
C LYS A 305 -15.11 -8.75 -10.72
N ASP A 306 -14.11 -7.88 -10.85
CA ASP A 306 -13.04 -7.99 -11.85
C ASP A 306 -11.94 -8.92 -11.35
N THR A 307 -11.68 -8.95 -10.03
CA THR A 307 -10.79 -9.94 -9.39
C THR A 307 -11.31 -11.37 -9.58
N ARG A 308 -12.62 -11.56 -9.76
CA ARG A 308 -13.25 -12.87 -10.02
C ARG A 308 -13.11 -13.34 -11.48
N LYS A 309 -12.55 -12.52 -12.37
CA LYS A 309 -12.37 -12.81 -13.81
C LYS A 309 -11.00 -13.41 -14.13
N GLY A 310 -10.39 -14.15 -13.19
CA GLY A 310 -9.06 -14.75 -13.40
C GLY A 310 -8.99 -15.64 -14.65
N LYS A 311 -10.08 -16.30 -15.05
CA LYS A 311 -10.13 -17.08 -16.31
C LYS A 311 -9.96 -16.21 -17.55
N LEU A 312 -10.52 -15.00 -17.56
CA LEU A 312 -10.34 -14.05 -18.66
C LEU A 312 -8.87 -13.62 -18.78
N MET A 313 -8.20 -13.43 -17.63
CA MET A 313 -6.78 -13.10 -17.60
C MET A 313 -5.92 -14.21 -18.22
N LEU A 314 -6.32 -15.48 -18.14
CA LEU A 314 -5.58 -16.59 -18.75
C LEU A 314 -5.49 -16.49 -20.27
N LEU A 315 -6.39 -15.75 -20.95
CA LEU A 315 -6.32 -15.52 -22.39
C LEU A 315 -5.05 -14.74 -22.78
N MET A 316 -4.53 -13.90 -21.87
CA MET A 316 -3.23 -13.22 -22.05
C MET A 316 -2.06 -14.21 -22.03
N GLY A 317 -2.28 -15.49 -21.71
CA GLY A 317 -1.31 -16.58 -21.91
C GLY A 317 -0.88 -16.75 -23.36
N ALA A 318 -1.58 -16.17 -24.34
CA ALA A 318 -1.10 -16.06 -25.71
C ALA A 318 0.27 -15.37 -25.80
N PHE A 319 0.51 -14.31 -25.00
CA PHE A 319 1.74 -13.51 -25.04
C PHE A 319 2.50 -13.44 -23.69
N ASP A 320 1.87 -13.78 -22.57
CA ASP A 320 2.49 -13.83 -21.25
C ASP A 320 2.83 -15.28 -20.84
N LYS A 321 4.13 -15.56 -20.66
CA LYS A 321 4.62 -16.92 -20.36
C LYS A 321 4.12 -17.46 -19.01
N LYS A 322 3.96 -16.61 -17.97
CA LYS A 322 3.52 -17.06 -16.64
C LYS A 322 2.03 -17.39 -16.63
N LEU A 323 1.23 -16.58 -17.31
CA LEU A 323 -0.19 -16.86 -17.50
C LEU A 323 -0.43 -18.10 -18.38
N ARG A 324 0.41 -18.34 -19.39
CA ARG A 324 0.36 -19.58 -20.17
C ARG A 324 0.59 -20.82 -19.32
N LYS A 325 1.60 -20.81 -18.45
CA LYS A 325 1.84 -21.90 -17.48
C LYS A 325 0.64 -22.07 -16.55
N THR A 326 0.08 -20.96 -16.06
CA THR A 326 -1.10 -20.95 -15.20
C THR A 326 -2.32 -21.55 -15.90
N PHE A 327 -2.53 -21.25 -17.18
CA PHE A 327 -3.62 -21.81 -17.99
C PHE A 327 -3.55 -23.33 -18.03
N PHE A 328 -2.40 -23.90 -18.42
CA PHE A 328 -2.24 -25.36 -18.46
C PHE A 328 -2.36 -26.00 -17.06
N LYS A 329 -1.81 -25.38 -16.02
CA LYS A 329 -1.92 -25.88 -14.63
C LYS A 329 -3.37 -25.84 -14.13
N PHE A 330 -4.14 -24.82 -14.52
CA PHE A 330 -5.55 -24.70 -14.18
C PHE A 330 -6.42 -25.73 -14.89
N TYR A 331 -6.24 -25.91 -16.20
CA TYR A 331 -7.04 -26.84 -17.00
C TYR A 331 -6.55 -28.29 -16.99
N LYS A 332 -5.41 -28.60 -16.34
CA LYS A 332 -4.97 -29.98 -16.08
C LYS A 332 -6.04 -30.82 -15.38
N ASN A 333 -6.90 -30.19 -14.56
CA ASN A 333 -8.12 -30.82 -14.08
C ASN A 333 -9.33 -30.17 -14.80
N PRO A 334 -10.04 -30.90 -15.67
CA PRO A 334 -11.16 -30.35 -16.46
C PRO A 334 -12.31 -29.84 -15.60
N LEU A 335 -12.51 -30.37 -14.38
CA LEU A 335 -13.55 -29.91 -13.46
C LEU A 335 -13.32 -28.47 -12.97
N ASN A 336 -12.13 -27.91 -13.16
CA ASN A 336 -11.85 -26.52 -12.82
C ASN A 336 -12.62 -25.52 -13.71
N ILE A 337 -13.22 -25.96 -14.83
CA ILE A 337 -14.13 -25.12 -15.63
C ILE A 337 -15.34 -24.62 -14.83
N PHE A 338 -15.77 -25.35 -13.80
CA PHE A 338 -16.87 -24.96 -12.91
C PHE A 338 -16.40 -24.12 -11.70
N LYS A 339 -15.09 -24.07 -11.44
CA LYS A 339 -14.53 -23.29 -10.33
C LYS A 339 -14.32 -21.84 -10.74
N ARG A 340 -14.39 -20.92 -9.78
CA ARG A 340 -14.01 -19.52 -9.97
C ARG A 340 -12.50 -19.38 -9.77
N LEU A 341 -11.83 -18.72 -10.71
CA LEU A 341 -10.42 -18.36 -10.58
C LEU A 341 -10.33 -16.88 -10.22
N HIS A 342 -9.69 -16.59 -9.09
CA HIS A 342 -9.54 -15.26 -8.53
C HIS A 342 -8.15 -14.71 -8.84
N TYR A 343 -8.08 -13.39 -9.02
CA TYR A 343 -6.86 -12.60 -9.00
C TYR A 343 -6.72 -11.92 -7.65
N GLN A 344 -5.53 -11.94 -7.07
CA GLN A 344 -5.22 -11.28 -5.80
C GLN A 344 -3.83 -10.69 -5.83
N SER A 345 -3.71 -9.47 -5.34
CA SER A 345 -2.44 -8.75 -5.29
C SER A 345 -1.73 -8.98 -3.95
N VAL A 346 -0.41 -9.11 -4.02
CA VAL A 346 0.49 -8.90 -2.88
C VAL A 346 1.41 -7.75 -3.26
N MET A 347 1.49 -6.75 -2.40
CA MET A 347 2.38 -5.61 -2.57
C MET A 347 3.41 -5.61 -1.45
N ILE A 348 4.67 -5.36 -1.77
CA ILE A 348 5.72 -5.06 -0.79
C ILE A 348 6.17 -3.63 -1.06
N ILE A 349 6.14 -2.78 -0.04
CA ILE A 349 6.50 -1.37 -0.11
C ILE A 349 7.74 -1.17 0.76
N GLN A 350 8.85 -0.81 0.12
CA GLN A 350 10.09 -0.41 0.79
C GLN A 350 10.16 1.11 0.81
N PRO A 351 10.18 1.74 2.01
CA PRO A 351 10.33 3.18 2.13
C PRO A 351 11.68 3.72 1.67
N VAL A 352 12.00 4.94 2.09
CA VAL A 352 13.29 5.58 1.84
C VAL A 352 14.46 4.69 2.27
N ASP A 353 15.50 4.66 1.43
CA ASP A 353 16.81 4.16 1.85
C ASP A 353 17.78 5.33 1.91
N PHE A 354 18.62 5.36 2.95
CA PHE A 354 19.75 6.27 3.04
C PHE A 354 20.97 5.56 2.47
N LEU A 355 21.53 6.10 1.38
CA LEU A 355 22.71 5.55 0.72
C LEU A 355 24.01 5.98 1.44
N GLU A 356 25.13 5.38 1.06
CA GLU A 356 26.44 5.64 1.66
C GLU A 356 26.91 7.09 1.48
N ASP A 357 26.51 7.73 0.39
CA ASP A 357 26.78 9.16 0.11
C ASP A 357 25.81 10.11 0.83
N GLY A 358 24.88 9.57 1.62
CA GLY A 358 23.85 10.29 2.35
C GLY A 358 22.60 10.62 1.52
N SER A 359 22.56 10.29 0.23
CA SER A 359 21.37 10.50 -0.59
C SER A 359 20.17 9.68 -0.11
N GLN A 360 18.97 10.19 -0.37
CA GLN A 360 17.71 9.55 0.00
C GLN A 360 17.10 8.90 -1.25
N ASN A 361 17.20 7.59 -1.34
CA ASN A 361 16.57 6.84 -2.40
C ASN A 361 15.07 6.69 -2.10
N MET A 362 14.25 7.57 -2.67
CA MET A 362 12.79 7.64 -2.52
C MET A 362 12.07 6.80 -3.59
N CYS A 363 10.73 6.75 -3.56
CA CYS A 363 9.95 6.21 -4.68
C CYS A 363 9.93 7.23 -5.84
N ASP A 364 10.50 6.88 -7.00
CA ASP A 364 10.65 7.76 -8.17
C ASP A 364 9.31 8.36 -8.67
N GLY A 365 8.28 7.52 -8.77
CA GLY A 365 6.91 7.92 -9.11
C GLY A 365 5.94 7.69 -7.95
N CYS A 366 6.26 8.21 -6.75
CA CYS A 366 5.53 7.88 -5.53
C CYS A 366 3.99 8.03 -5.68
N PRO A 367 3.22 6.97 -5.38
CA PRO A 367 1.76 7.05 -5.33
C PRO A 367 1.26 7.82 -4.09
N ASP A 368 2.00 7.76 -2.99
CA ASP A 368 1.61 8.33 -1.69
C ASP A 368 1.98 9.83 -1.58
N ILE A 369 1.60 10.59 -2.60
CA ILE A 369 1.79 12.04 -2.68
C ILE A 369 0.55 12.76 -2.14
N THR A 370 0.77 13.67 -1.20
CA THR A 370 -0.24 14.52 -0.57
C THR A 370 -0.06 15.98 -0.96
N VAL A 371 -0.94 16.85 -0.44
CA VAL A 371 -0.87 18.31 -0.61
C VAL A 371 -0.48 18.95 0.70
N TRP A 372 0.47 19.87 0.64
CA TRP A 372 0.81 20.78 1.73
C TRP A 372 1.12 22.17 1.15
N ASN A 373 0.49 23.21 1.68
CA ASN A 373 0.63 24.60 1.22
C ASN A 373 0.53 24.77 -0.31
N GLY A 374 -0.47 24.11 -0.91
CA GLY A 374 -0.71 24.18 -2.36
C GLY A 374 0.25 23.37 -3.23
N LYS A 375 1.19 22.64 -2.64
CA LYS A 375 2.23 21.87 -3.36
C LYS A 375 2.09 20.37 -3.12
N LEU A 376 2.48 19.60 -4.13
CA LEU A 376 2.58 18.15 -4.04
C LEU A 376 3.83 17.75 -3.25
N VAL A 377 3.66 16.86 -2.28
CA VAL A 377 4.72 16.43 -1.37
C VAL A 377 4.58 14.94 -1.02
N TRP A 378 5.68 14.28 -0.64
CA TRP A 378 5.61 12.91 -0.11
C TRP A 378 4.95 12.89 1.26
N SER A 379 3.92 12.07 1.43
CA SER A 379 3.22 11.89 2.72
C SER A 379 4.18 11.43 3.83
N CYS A 380 5.07 10.47 3.53
CA CYS A 380 6.06 9.97 4.47
C CYS A 380 7.12 11.00 4.89
N ARG A 381 7.19 12.16 4.23
CA ARG A 381 8.08 13.28 4.57
C ARG A 381 7.32 14.52 5.06
N MET A 382 6.00 14.41 5.25
CA MET A 382 5.17 15.55 5.57
C MET A 382 5.49 16.15 6.95
N GLU A 383 5.94 15.33 7.91
CA GLU A 383 6.42 15.82 9.21
C GLU A 383 7.60 16.80 9.09
N GLU A 384 8.51 16.58 8.14
CA GLU A 384 9.61 17.52 7.90
C GLU A 384 9.09 18.89 7.42
N GLN A 385 8.06 18.89 6.59
CA GLN A 385 7.45 20.12 6.08
C GLN A 385 6.66 20.85 7.16
N LEU A 386 5.94 20.11 8.02
CA LEU A 386 5.17 20.70 9.11
C LEU A 386 6.06 21.36 10.14
N ASN A 387 7.17 20.71 10.50
CA ASN A 387 8.07 21.21 11.55
C ASN A 387 9.10 22.23 11.02
N PHE A 388 9.58 22.06 9.77
CA PHE A 388 10.71 22.84 9.23
C PHE A 388 10.39 23.60 7.94
N GLY A 389 9.18 23.46 7.39
CA GLY A 389 8.74 24.12 6.16
C GLY A 389 9.30 23.54 4.86
N HIS A 390 10.24 22.59 4.94
CA HIS A 390 10.99 22.04 3.82
C HIS A 390 11.37 20.57 4.07
N ASN A 391 11.59 19.84 2.97
CA ASN A 391 12.27 18.55 3.03
C ASN A 391 13.74 18.75 3.41
N LEU A 392 14.18 18.04 4.43
CA LEU A 392 15.55 18.03 4.90
C LEU A 392 16.46 17.26 3.93
N LYS A 393 17.72 17.67 3.84
CA LYS A 393 18.75 16.90 3.16
C LYS A 393 19.49 16.03 4.18
N THR A 394 20.05 14.93 3.71
CA THR A 394 20.87 14.06 4.55
C THR A 394 22.28 13.99 4.01
N TYR A 395 23.23 13.90 4.93
CA TYR A 395 24.66 13.70 4.65
C TYR A 395 25.21 12.65 5.61
N PRO A 396 26.24 11.88 5.23
CA PRO A 396 26.86 10.90 6.13
C PRO A 396 27.37 11.60 7.40
N LYS A 397 27.24 10.97 8.57
CA LYS A 397 27.70 11.59 9.84
C LYS A 397 29.20 11.90 9.85
N GLU A 398 29.99 11.13 9.10
CA GLU A 398 31.43 11.34 8.93
C GLU A 398 31.76 12.55 8.05
N PHE A 399 30.79 13.07 7.28
CA PHE A 399 30.99 14.17 6.33
C PHE A 399 31.10 15.54 7.01
N THR A 400 30.65 15.67 8.26
CA THR A 400 30.63 16.94 9.00
C THR A 400 31.80 17.15 9.96
N ASN A 401 32.80 16.25 9.94
CA ASN A 401 34.03 16.37 10.72
C ASN A 401 35.16 17.01 9.92
#